data_AF-A0A0B0HAX8-F1
#
_entry.id   AF-A0A0B0HAX8-F1
#
_cell.length_a   1.000
_cell.length_b   1.000
_cell.length_c   1.000
_cell.angle_alpha   90.00
_cell.angle_beta   90.00
_cell.angle_gamma   90.00
#
_symmetry.space_group_name_H-M   'P 1'
#
loop_
_entity.id
_entity.type
_entity.pdbx_description
1 polymer ?
#
loop_
_entity_poly.entity_id
_entity_poly.type
_entity_poly.pdbx_seq_one_letter_code
_entity_poly.pdbx_strand_id
1 'polypeptide(L)' 'MNQDAAPGSTAESVLLEALLPTLHEIPGYVHLGGVAIVDEPFTIENGMMTPTMKLKRKKILANYHGMVEVLYEGH' A
#
# COMPACT_ATOMS: atom_id res chain seq x y z
N MET A 1 -3.53 0.63 -25.83
CA MET A 1 -2.51 0.86 -24.79
C MET A 1 -3.21 1.68 -23.72
N ASN A 2 -3.15 1.22 -22.46
CA ASN A 2 -4.08 1.45 -21.32
C ASN A 2 -5.22 0.43 -21.37
N GLN A 3 -5.04 -0.80 -20.85
CA GLN A 3 -4.83 -1.21 -19.45
C GLN A 3 -5.95 -0.72 -18.53
N ASP A 4 -7.13 -1.28 -18.74
CA ASP A 4 -8.21 -1.34 -17.75
C ASP A 4 -7.73 -2.21 -16.58
N ALA A 5 -7.31 -1.58 -15.49
CA ALA A 5 -7.12 -2.26 -14.21
C ALA A 5 -8.48 -2.30 -13.49
N ALA A 6 -9.13 -3.46 -13.56
CA ALA A 6 -10.13 -3.87 -12.58
C ALA A 6 -9.52 -3.82 -11.15
N PRO A 7 -10.33 -3.70 -10.09
CA PRO A 7 -9.80 -3.66 -8.73
C PRO A 7 -9.06 -4.98 -8.44
N GLY A 8 -7.74 -4.87 -8.31
CA GLY A 8 -6.79 -5.99 -8.15
C GLY A 8 -6.25 -6.47 -9.50
N SER A 9 -5.11 -5.91 -9.94
CA SER A 9 -4.34 -6.57 -10.98
C SER A 9 -3.78 -7.88 -10.43
N THR A 10 -3.34 -8.78 -11.33
CA THR A 10 -2.69 -10.04 -10.94
C THR A 10 -1.53 -9.83 -9.96
N ALA A 11 -0.84 -8.68 -10.04
CA ALA A 11 0.28 -8.38 -9.16
C ALA A 11 -0.14 -8.11 -7.70
N GLU A 12 -1.20 -7.32 -7.45
CA GLU A 12 -1.65 -7.04 -6.08
C GLU A 12 -2.20 -8.31 -5.42
N SER A 13 -2.92 -9.17 -6.16
CA SER A 13 -3.41 -10.45 -5.63
C SER A 13 -2.27 -11.39 -5.26
N VAL A 14 -1.28 -11.56 -6.13
CA VAL A 14 -0.09 -12.40 -5.85
C VAL A 14 0.67 -11.86 -4.64
N LEU A 15 0.84 -10.54 -4.54
CA LEU A 15 1.51 -9.92 -3.41
C LEU A 15 0.73 -10.12 -2.11
N LEU A 16 -0.59 -9.94 -2.14
CA LEU A 16 -1.44 -10.16 -0.97
C LEU A 16 -1.36 -11.62 -0.51
N GLU A 17 -1.49 -12.59 -1.41
CA GLU A 17 -1.33 -14.02 -1.10
C GLU A 17 0.04 -14.34 -0.51
N ALA A 18 1.11 -13.70 -0.99
CA ALA A 18 2.45 -13.86 -0.44
C ALA A 18 2.62 -13.24 0.95
N LEU A 19 1.89 -12.17 1.27
CA LEU A 19 1.93 -11.49 2.56
C LEU A 19 1.10 -12.18 3.64
N LEU A 20 -0.04 -12.79 3.28
CA LEU A 20 -0.96 -13.41 4.25
C LEU A 20 -0.28 -14.37 5.24
N PRO A 21 0.63 -15.28 4.84
CA PRO A 21 1.34 -16.15 5.77
C PRO A 21 2.24 -15.41 6.77
N THR A 22 2.72 -14.21 6.44
CA THR A 22 3.56 -13.42 7.36
C THR A 22 2.76 -12.79 8.49
N LEU A 23 1.43 -12.78 8.40
CA LEU A 23 0.55 -12.14 9.38
C LEU A 23 0.17 -13.07 10.55
N HIS A 24 0.69 -14.29 10.60
CA HIS A 24 0.40 -15.24 11.69
C HIS A 24 0.79 -14.71 13.09
N GLU A 25 1.70 -13.73 13.17
CA GLU A 25 2.09 -13.07 14.43
C GLU A 25 1.22 -11.85 14.78
N ILE A 26 0.27 -11.49 13.92
CA ILE A 26 -0.58 -10.31 14.09
C ILE A 26 -1.90 -10.71 14.76
N PRO A 27 -2.47 -9.87 15.64
CA PRO A 27 -3.75 -10.15 16.28
C PRO A 27 -4.88 -10.43 15.29
N GLY A 28 -5.76 -11.39 15.59
CA GLY A 28 -6.84 -11.83 14.71
C GLY A 28 -7.91 -10.80 14.35
N TYR A 29 -7.89 -9.61 14.98
CA TYR A 29 -8.74 -8.49 14.58
C TYR A 29 -8.16 -7.70 13.39
N VAL A 30 -6.91 -7.98 12.98
CA VAL A 30 -6.29 -7.32 11.83
C VAL A 30 -6.70 -8.07 10.56
N HIS A 31 -7.28 -7.33 9.61
CA HIS A 31 -7.57 -7.80 8.27
C HIS A 31 -6.83 -6.92 7.27
N LEU A 32 -6.13 -7.54 6.30
CA LEU A 32 -5.61 -6.83 5.14
C LEU A 32 -6.72 -6.76 4.08
N GLY A 33 -7.30 -5.57 3.91
CA GLY A 33 -8.36 -5.32 2.93
C GLY A 33 -7.87 -5.09 1.49
N GLY A 34 -6.57 -4.87 1.31
CA GLY A 34 -5.96 -4.64 0.00
C GLY A 34 -4.52 -4.13 0.12
N VAL A 35 -3.84 -4.05 -1.03
CA VAL A 35 -2.47 -3.54 -1.15
C VAL A 35 -2.41 -2.62 -2.38
N ALA A 36 -1.68 -1.51 -2.27
CA ALA A 36 -1.32 -0.67 -3.40
C ALA A 36 0.19 -0.77 -3.65
N ILE A 37 0.57 -0.90 -4.92
CA ILE A 37 1.96 -0.91 -5.37
C ILE A 37 2.28 0.47 -5.94
N VAL A 38 3.40 1.05 -5.51
CA VAL A 38 3.88 2.36 -5.98
C VAL A 38 5.29 2.22 -6.54
N ASP A 39 5.56 2.88 -7.66
CA ASP A 39 6.87 2.81 -8.32
C ASP A 39 7.93 3.68 -7.63
N GLU A 40 7.52 4.78 -6.99
CA GLU A 40 8.43 5.71 -6.33
C GLU A 40 8.81 5.22 -4.92
N PRO A 41 10.10 4.96 -4.66
CA PRO A 41 10.56 4.60 -3.33
C PRO A 41 10.34 5.74 -2.33
N PHE A 42 10.09 5.43 -1.07
CA PHE A 42 10.09 6.45 -0.02
C PHE A 42 11.54 6.76 0.35
N THR A 43 11.93 8.03 0.28
CA THR A 43 13.30 8.46 0.58
C THR A 43 13.34 9.69 1.47
N ILE A 44 14.53 10.05 1.96
CA ILE A 44 14.72 11.31 2.69
C ILE A 44 14.63 12.48 1.71
N GLU A 45 15.16 12.31 0.50
CA GLU A 45 15.27 13.31 -0.57
C GLU A 45 13.90 13.73 -1.10
N ASN A 46 12.97 12.80 -1.32
CA ASN A 46 11.58 13.12 -1.69
C ASN A 46 10.71 13.51 -0.49
N GLY A 47 11.31 13.59 0.70
CA GLY A 47 10.67 14.05 1.92
C GLY A 47 9.67 13.07 2.52
N MET A 48 9.49 11.87 1.96
CA MET A 48 8.57 10.84 2.46
C MET A 48 9.13 10.10 3.68
N MET A 49 10.42 10.25 3.97
CA MET A 49 11.06 9.79 5.19
C MET A 49 11.59 10.96 6.04
N THR A 50 11.72 10.72 7.34
CA THR A 50 12.53 11.55 8.24
C THR A 50 14.01 11.27 8.01
N PRO A 51 14.93 12.16 8.40
CA PRO A 51 16.37 11.87 8.36
C PRO A 51 16.78 10.59 9.10
N THR A 52 15.99 10.14 10.08
CA THR A 52 16.20 8.87 10.81
C THR A 52 15.47 7.68 10.18
N MET A 53 15.11 7.74 8.90
CA MET A 53 14.49 6.67 8.11
C MET A 53 13.09 6.23 8.54
N LYS A 54 12.39 6.99 9.40
CA LYS A 54 10.97 6.76 9.67
C LYS A 54 10.09 7.33 8.56
N LEU A 55 9.02 6.63 8.20
CA LEU A 55 8.04 7.10 7.22
C LEU A 55 7.24 8.30 7.72
N LYS A 56 7.08 9.33 6.88
CA LYS A 56 6.20 10.48 7.12
C LYS A 56 4.80 10.17 6.60
N ARG A 57 4.03 9.41 7.40
CA ARG A 57 2.66 8.96 7.06
C ARG A 57 1.78 10.05 6.42
N LYS A 58 1.71 11.25 7.01
CA LYS A 58 0.89 12.36 6.48
C LYS A 58 1.27 12.75 5.04
N LYS A 59 2.56 12.79 4.73
CA LYS A 59 3.06 13.17 3.39
C LYS A 59 2.79 12.07 2.38
N ILE A 60 3.02 10.81 2.77
CA ILE A 60 2.73 9.64 1.93
C ILE A 60 1.23 9.56 1.61
N LEU A 61 0.37 9.64 2.62
CA LEU A 61 -1.09 9.59 2.42
C LEU A 61 -1.60 10.75 1.56
N ALA A 62 -1.04 11.95 1.70
CA ALA A 62 -1.40 13.07 0.82
C ALA A 62 -0.98 12.86 -0.63
N ASN A 63 0.22 12.29 -0.86
CA ASN A 63 0.72 12.00 -2.21
C ASN A 63 -0.08 10.87 -2.91
N TYR A 64 -0.55 9.88 -2.15
CA TYR A 64 -1.24 8.68 -2.68
C TYR A 64 -2.73 8.61 -2.33
N HIS A 65 -3.35 9.75 -2.00
CA HIS A 65 -4.73 9.81 -1.51
C HIS A 65 -5.70 9.03 -2.40
N GLY A 66 -5.65 9.22 -3.72
CA GLY A 66 -6.53 8.50 -4.64
C GLY A 66 -6.41 6.99 -4.58
N MET A 67 -5.19 6.45 -4.47
CA MET A 67 -4.98 5.00 -4.32
C MET A 67 -5.50 4.50 -2.97
N VAL A 68 -5.34 5.30 -1.91
CA VAL A 68 -5.84 4.96 -0.58
C VAL A 68 -7.37 4.92 -0.57
N GLU A 69 -8.05 5.89 -1.18
CA GLU A 69 -9.52 5.88 -1.28
C GLU A 69 -10.02 4.62 -1.99
N VAL A 70 -9.42 4.25 -3.12
CA VAL A 70 -9.78 3.01 -3.85
C VAL A 70 -9.62 1.76 -2.97
N LEU A 71 -8.60 1.71 -2.10
CA LEU A 71 -8.43 0.61 -1.15
C LEU A 71 -9.55 0.53 -0.11
N TYR A 72 -10.23 1.65 0.19
CA TYR A 72 -11.30 1.74 1.18
C TYR A 72 -12.71 1.75 0.58
N GLU A 73 -12.89 1.98 -0.73
CA GLU A 73 -14.20 2.05 -1.39
C GLU A 73 -15.08 0.78 -1.25
N GLY A 74 -14.49 -0.36 -0.87
CA GLY A 74 -15.18 -1.65 -0.72
C GLY A 74 -15.27 -2.21 0.71
N HIS A 75 -14.91 -1.44 1.74
CA HIS A 75 -14.87 -1.88 3.15
C HIS A 75 -15.79 -1.08 4.06
#